data_AF-A0A1D7V3V8-F1
#
_entry.id   AF-A0A1D7V3V8-F1
#
_cell.length_a   1.000
_cell.length_b   1.000
_cell.length_c   1.000
_cell.angle_alpha   90.00
_cell.angle_beta   90.00
_cell.angle_gamma   90.00
#
_symmetry.space_group_name_H-M   'P 1'
#
loop_
_entity.id
_entity.type
_entity.pdbx_description
1 polymer ?
#
loop_
_entity_poly.entity_id
_entity_poly.type
_entity_poly.pdbx_seq_one_letter_code
_entity_poly.pdbx_strand_id
1 'polypeptide(L)'
;MISAFSFQTVCEPEWLEVCFERSHNVLSWAVVGGGWEKTNHVIWHRVRNEDLTLEIDPEEYFLNKWNARKQTGNVVGLLTSASLENYSETILQENECSIRTLVTVGLGNAVCIGDRPYRSPTYGTINILVQSSIPMNLKASIEAVSLIAEARSLAVLEAKIPSNTSKKFSTGTGTDCIAFASPDFSPIASYTGKHTLSGHLIGKSVYDSVSQGIENWKNAKRKMGDFL
;
A
#
# COMPACT_ATOMS: atom_id res chain seq x y z
N MET A 1 11.78 25.50 -5.14
CA MET A 1 11.38 24.17 -5.61
C MET A 1 10.02 23.91 -4.98
N ILE A 2 8.94 24.07 -5.73
CA ILE A 2 7.57 23.82 -5.22
C ILE A 2 7.42 22.29 -5.23
N SER A 3 7.11 21.70 -4.09
CA SER A 3 6.83 20.26 -4.00
C SER A 3 5.73 19.91 -5.00
N ALA A 4 5.96 18.94 -5.88
CA ALA A 4 4.93 18.44 -6.81
C ALA A 4 3.71 17.83 -6.06
N PHE A 5 3.87 17.62 -4.76
CA PHE A 5 2.88 17.09 -3.84
C PHE A 5 2.67 18.10 -2.70
N SER A 6 1.65 18.95 -2.81
CA SER A 6 1.22 19.87 -1.75
C SER A 6 0.09 19.24 -0.94
N PHE A 7 0.41 18.37 0.01
CA PHE A 7 -0.61 17.84 0.91
C PHE A 7 -0.04 17.18 2.18
N GLN A 8 -0.95 16.73 3.04
CA GLN A 8 -0.68 16.26 4.39
C GLN A 8 -0.83 14.74 4.51
N THR A 9 0.15 14.09 5.16
CA THR A 9 -0.04 12.78 5.77
C THR A 9 -0.29 12.99 7.24
N VAL A 10 -1.41 12.46 7.75
CA VAL A 10 -1.75 12.49 9.16
C VAL A 10 -1.60 11.08 9.68
N CYS A 11 -0.74 10.89 10.68
CA CYS A 11 -0.55 9.61 11.35
C CYS A 11 -1.00 9.74 12.80
N GLU A 12 -2.08 9.06 13.12
CA GLU A 12 -2.60 8.83 14.46
C GLU A 12 -2.40 7.34 14.83
N PRO A 13 -2.52 6.95 16.11
CA PRO A 13 -2.29 5.55 16.52
C PRO A 13 -3.13 4.51 15.78
N GLU A 14 -4.36 4.87 15.40
CA GLU A 14 -5.33 3.98 14.72
C GLU A 14 -5.57 4.31 13.25
N TRP A 15 -5.09 5.46 12.78
CA TRP A 15 -5.40 5.99 11.45
C TRP A 15 -4.16 6.58 10.79
N LEU A 16 -3.96 6.23 9.52
CA LEU A 16 -2.99 6.87 8.65
C LEU A 16 -3.76 7.38 7.45
N GLU A 17 -3.71 8.68 7.22
CA GLU A 17 -4.53 9.35 6.22
C GLU A 17 -3.63 10.09 5.25
N VAL A 18 -3.89 9.87 3.97
CA VAL A 18 -3.32 10.63 2.87
C VAL A 18 -4.47 11.37 2.18
N CYS A 19 -4.45 12.69 2.34
CA CYS A 19 -5.39 13.58 1.67
C CYS A 19 -4.72 14.19 0.45
N PHE A 20 -5.30 14.05 -0.73
CA PHE A 20 -4.83 14.71 -1.94
C PHE A 20 -5.44 16.11 -2.05
N GLU A 21 -4.67 17.10 -2.51
CA GLU A 21 -5.19 18.45 -2.78
C GLU A 21 -6.26 18.44 -3.88
N ARG A 22 -6.12 17.52 -4.84
CA ARG A 22 -7.02 17.36 -5.98
C ARG A 22 -7.50 15.93 -6.06
N SER A 23 -8.63 15.74 -6.72
CA SER A 23 -9.19 14.41 -6.93
C SER A 23 -8.30 13.55 -7.80
N HIS A 24 -8.13 12.30 -7.37
CA HIS A 24 -7.40 11.26 -8.08
C HIS A 24 -8.36 10.13 -8.42
N ASN A 25 -8.14 9.49 -9.56
CA ASN A 25 -8.62 8.13 -9.78
C ASN A 25 -7.68 7.18 -9.03
N VAL A 26 -8.25 6.31 -8.21
CA VAL A 26 -7.53 5.35 -7.40
C VAL A 26 -7.94 3.94 -7.81
N LEU A 27 -6.99 3.19 -8.40
CA LEU A 27 -7.15 1.78 -8.70
C LEU A 27 -6.69 0.93 -7.52
N SER A 28 -7.57 0.12 -6.96
CA SER A 28 -7.23 -0.75 -5.83
C SER A 28 -8.13 -1.98 -5.71
N TRP A 29 -7.77 -2.88 -4.80
CA TRP A 29 -8.69 -3.88 -4.23
C TRP A 29 -8.85 -3.65 -2.71
N ALA A 30 -8.84 -2.38 -2.31
CA ALA A 30 -9.02 -1.97 -0.93
C ALA A 30 -10.37 -2.43 -0.38
N VAL A 31 -10.48 -2.56 0.96
CA VAL A 31 -11.69 -3.10 1.59
C VAL A 31 -12.91 -2.19 1.36
N VAL A 32 -12.68 -0.87 1.33
CA VAL A 32 -13.67 0.15 0.98
C VAL A 32 -13.13 0.94 -0.21
N GLY A 33 -13.99 1.23 -1.19
CA GLY A 33 -13.59 2.00 -2.38
C GLY A 33 -12.67 1.24 -3.33
N GLY A 34 -12.71 -0.10 -3.31
CA GLY A 34 -12.02 -0.95 -4.28
C GLY A 34 -12.54 -0.74 -5.72
N GLY A 35 -11.75 -1.13 -6.71
CA GLY A 35 -12.03 -0.89 -8.13
C GLY A 35 -11.34 0.38 -8.63
N TRP A 36 -12.06 1.20 -9.40
CA TRP A 36 -11.58 2.46 -9.98
C TRP A 36 -12.36 3.63 -9.38
N GLU A 37 -11.96 4.03 -8.18
CA GLU A 37 -12.70 4.99 -7.36
C GLU A 37 -12.14 6.40 -7.52
N LYS A 38 -13.01 7.42 -7.52
CA LYS A 38 -12.57 8.82 -7.56
C LYS A 38 -12.64 9.40 -6.15
N THR A 39 -11.47 9.74 -5.59
CA THR A 39 -11.38 10.22 -4.21
C THR A 39 -10.22 11.19 -4.01
N ASN A 40 -10.26 11.90 -2.89
CA ASN A 40 -9.16 12.69 -2.36
C ASN A 40 -8.52 12.02 -1.12
N HIS A 41 -9.01 10.86 -0.69
CA HIS A 41 -8.65 10.26 0.59
C HIS A 41 -8.28 8.78 0.42
N VAL A 42 -7.05 8.44 0.80
CA VAL A 42 -6.62 7.06 0.99
C VAL A 42 -6.23 6.88 2.45
N ILE A 43 -6.83 5.88 3.10
CA ILE A 43 -6.81 5.77 4.55
C ILE A 43 -6.47 4.35 4.95
N TRP A 44 -5.59 4.20 5.93
CA TRP A 44 -5.39 2.96 6.64
C TRP A 44 -6.06 3.04 8.00
N HIS A 45 -6.78 2.00 8.37
CA HIS A 45 -7.22 1.76 9.73
C HIS A 45 -6.43 0.59 10.31
N ARG A 46 -5.85 0.81 11.50
CA ARG A 46 -5.13 -0.22 12.22
C ARG A 46 -6.12 -1.14 12.93
N VAL A 47 -5.95 -2.45 12.73
CA VAL A 47 -6.72 -3.50 13.39
C VAL A 47 -5.84 -4.43 14.20
N ARG A 48 -6.43 -5.02 15.25
CA ARG A 48 -5.87 -6.07 16.08
C ARG A 48 -6.56 -7.39 15.76
N ASN A 49 -6.01 -8.49 16.26
CA ASN A 49 -6.57 -9.82 16.01
C ASN A 49 -8.01 -9.97 16.55
N GLU A 50 -8.33 -9.26 17.63
CA GLU A 50 -9.65 -9.25 18.26
C GLU A 50 -10.69 -8.43 17.47
N ASP A 51 -10.24 -7.55 16.57
CA ASP A 51 -11.13 -6.64 15.82
C ASP A 51 -11.82 -7.31 14.62
N LEU A 52 -11.22 -8.34 14.02
CA LEU A 52 -11.69 -8.99 12.80
C LEU A 52 -11.82 -10.51 12.99
N THR A 53 -12.83 -10.92 13.76
CA THR A 53 -13.20 -12.34 13.89
C THR A 53 -13.88 -12.83 12.61
N LEU A 54 -14.06 -14.15 12.46
CA LEU A 54 -14.66 -14.75 11.24
C LEU A 54 -16.10 -14.30 10.97
N GLU A 55 -16.78 -13.74 11.95
CA GLU A 55 -18.17 -13.27 11.85
C GLU A 55 -18.26 -11.78 11.48
N ILE A 56 -17.14 -11.06 11.55
CA ILE A 56 -17.08 -9.63 11.27
C ILE A 56 -16.74 -9.43 9.80
N ASP A 57 -17.65 -8.76 9.09
CA ASP A 57 -17.36 -8.28 7.74
C ASP A 57 -16.33 -7.12 7.81
N PRO A 58 -15.17 -7.23 7.13
CA PRO A 58 -14.13 -6.22 7.21
C PRO A 58 -14.54 -4.86 6.62
N GLU A 59 -15.42 -4.84 5.61
CA GLU A 59 -15.91 -3.61 4.99
C GLU A 59 -16.87 -2.88 5.95
N GLU A 60 -17.83 -3.61 6.53
CA GLU A 60 -18.76 -3.08 7.54
C GLU A 60 -18.00 -2.56 8.76
N TYR A 61 -16.99 -3.29 9.24
CA TYR A 61 -16.13 -2.85 10.35
C TYR A 61 -15.45 -1.51 10.03
N PHE A 62 -14.81 -1.42 8.85
CA PHE A 62 -14.12 -0.19 8.44
C PHE A 62 -15.10 0.99 8.35
N LEU A 63 -16.24 0.79 7.68
CA LEU A 63 -17.25 1.85 7.50
C LEU A 63 -17.82 2.32 8.83
N ASN A 64 -18.10 1.41 9.77
CA ASN A 64 -18.59 1.78 11.10
C ASN A 64 -17.57 2.64 11.87
N LYS A 65 -16.28 2.27 11.82
CA LYS A 65 -15.19 3.04 12.44
C LYS A 65 -14.99 4.40 11.76
N TRP A 66 -15.08 4.45 10.44
CA TRP A 66 -14.94 5.68 9.66
C TRP A 66 -16.11 6.64 9.90
N ASN A 67 -17.36 6.15 9.84
CA ASN A 67 -18.56 6.95 10.05
C ASN A 67 -18.62 7.55 11.46
N ALA A 68 -18.08 6.87 12.46
CA ALA A 68 -17.97 7.40 13.82
C ALA A 68 -17.11 8.69 13.91
N ARG A 69 -16.20 8.91 12.95
CA ARG A 69 -15.37 10.12 12.85
C ARG A 69 -16.10 11.31 12.18
N LYS A 70 -17.36 11.11 11.76
CA LYS A 70 -18.22 12.13 11.11
C LYS A 70 -17.61 12.79 9.88
N GLN A 71 -16.72 12.06 9.19
CA GLN A 71 -16.12 12.50 7.94
C GLN A 71 -17.06 12.19 6.76
N THR A 72 -16.97 12.97 5.69
CA THR A 72 -17.80 12.81 4.48
C THR A 72 -16.92 12.68 3.24
N GLY A 73 -17.47 12.05 2.20
CA GLY A 73 -16.80 11.85 0.91
C GLY A 73 -16.34 10.41 0.68
N ASN A 74 -16.07 10.11 -0.59
CA ASN A 74 -15.58 8.80 -1.00
C ASN A 74 -14.17 8.59 -0.45
N VAL A 75 -13.85 7.36 -0.07
CA VAL A 75 -12.58 6.97 0.54
C VAL A 75 -12.13 5.64 -0.04
N VAL A 76 -10.83 5.50 -0.24
CA VAL A 76 -10.18 4.19 -0.41
C VAL A 76 -9.62 3.75 0.94
N GLY A 77 -10.21 2.72 1.52
CA GLY A 77 -9.96 2.27 2.88
C GLY A 77 -9.17 0.95 2.92
N LEU A 78 -8.03 0.97 3.61
CA LEU A 78 -7.11 -0.16 3.80
C LEU A 78 -7.13 -0.59 5.26
N LEU A 79 -7.07 -1.90 5.52
CA LEU A 79 -6.92 -2.44 6.87
C LEU A 79 -5.49 -2.96 7.06
N THR A 80 -4.89 -2.71 8.22
CA THR A 80 -3.55 -3.22 8.52
C THR A 80 -3.37 -3.60 9.98
N SER A 81 -2.66 -4.70 10.23
CA SER A 81 -2.18 -5.05 11.57
C SER A 81 -0.81 -4.44 11.90
N ALA A 82 -0.14 -3.84 10.91
CA ALA A 82 1.14 -3.17 11.11
C ALA A 82 0.98 -1.91 11.98
N SER A 83 2.02 -1.57 12.74
CA SER A 83 2.05 -0.28 13.42
C SER A 83 2.13 0.83 12.38
N LEU A 84 1.18 1.76 12.44
CA LEU A 84 1.12 2.87 11.49
C LEU A 84 2.33 3.80 11.64
N GLU A 85 2.85 4.00 12.85
CA GLU A 85 4.06 4.80 13.10
C GLU A 85 5.33 4.31 12.37
N ASN A 86 5.33 3.06 11.89
CA ASN A 86 6.45 2.46 11.18
C ASN A 86 6.26 2.48 9.66
N TYR A 87 5.30 3.25 9.13
CA TYR A 87 5.15 3.42 7.69
C TYR A 87 6.46 3.92 7.08
N SER A 88 6.73 3.52 5.84
CA SER A 88 7.82 4.05 5.04
C SER A 88 7.27 4.90 3.92
N GLU A 89 8.01 5.96 3.60
CA GLU A 89 7.66 6.88 2.54
C GLU A 89 8.86 7.13 1.64
N THR A 90 8.62 7.19 0.34
CA THR A 90 9.61 7.60 -0.65
C THR A 90 8.96 8.53 -1.66
N ILE A 91 9.63 9.63 -1.97
CA ILE A 91 9.24 10.58 -3.01
C ILE A 91 10.40 10.66 -4.00
N LEU A 92 10.14 10.26 -5.25
CA LEU A 92 11.10 10.40 -6.34
C LEU A 92 10.55 11.39 -7.36
N GLN A 93 11.44 12.23 -7.88
CA GLN A 93 11.11 13.21 -8.90
C GLN A 93 12.20 13.24 -9.96
N GLU A 94 11.79 13.12 -11.22
CA GLU A 94 12.66 13.29 -12.38
C GLU A 94 11.85 13.98 -13.50
N ASN A 95 12.39 15.06 -14.05
CA ASN A 95 11.68 15.95 -14.97
C ASN A 95 10.34 16.42 -14.36
N GLU A 96 9.24 16.27 -15.09
CA GLU A 96 7.88 16.62 -14.65
C GLU A 96 7.15 15.44 -13.97
N CYS A 97 7.79 14.28 -13.86
CA CYS A 97 7.21 13.10 -13.23
C CYS A 97 7.66 13.02 -11.77
N SER A 98 6.69 12.99 -10.87
CA SER A 98 6.91 12.73 -9.45
C SER A 98 6.07 11.54 -9.04
N ILE A 99 6.69 10.61 -8.30
CA ILE A 99 6.03 9.45 -7.71
C ILE A 99 6.27 9.48 -6.22
N ARG A 100 5.19 9.35 -5.46
CA ARG A 100 5.23 9.17 -4.02
C ARG A 100 4.69 7.81 -3.66
N THR A 101 5.37 7.13 -2.75
CA THR A 101 4.96 5.81 -2.27
C THR A 101 4.91 5.81 -0.76
N LEU A 102 3.76 5.43 -0.20
CA LEU A 102 3.61 5.07 1.22
C LEU A 102 3.38 3.58 1.36
N VAL A 103 4.04 2.97 2.34
CA VAL A 103 3.89 1.54 2.62
C VAL A 103 3.74 1.30 4.11
N THR A 104 2.80 0.43 4.49
CA THR A 104 2.83 -0.25 5.79
C THR A 104 3.21 -1.71 5.57
N VAL A 105 4.15 -2.23 6.37
CA VAL A 105 4.69 -3.58 6.20
C VAL A 105 4.49 -4.39 7.48
N GLY A 106 3.73 -5.48 7.36
CA GLY A 106 3.66 -6.54 8.35
C GLY A 106 3.90 -7.89 7.67
N LEU A 107 4.96 -8.60 8.05
CA LEU A 107 5.38 -9.85 7.41
C LEU A 107 5.14 -11.08 8.31
N GLY A 108 4.29 -10.97 9.34
CA GLY A 108 4.05 -12.05 10.29
C GLY A 108 3.47 -13.32 9.68
N ASN A 109 2.76 -13.19 8.56
CA ASN A 109 2.11 -14.26 7.79
C ASN A 109 2.66 -14.35 6.35
N ALA A 110 3.95 -14.04 6.16
CA ALA A 110 4.56 -14.01 4.84
C ALA A 110 4.40 -15.35 4.10
N VAL A 111 4.09 -15.28 2.81
CA VAL A 111 3.85 -16.46 1.94
C VAL A 111 4.47 -16.26 0.56
N CYS A 112 4.73 -17.35 -0.15
CA CYS A 112 5.15 -17.33 -1.55
C CYS A 112 3.93 -17.50 -2.47
N ILE A 113 3.90 -16.76 -3.58
CA ILE A 113 2.92 -16.99 -4.64
C ILE A 113 2.98 -18.46 -5.11
N GLY A 114 1.80 -19.07 -5.26
CA GLY A 114 1.65 -20.49 -5.61
C GLY A 114 1.77 -21.46 -4.43
N ASP A 115 2.02 -20.98 -3.20
CA ASP A 115 1.87 -21.82 -2.01
C ASP A 115 0.41 -22.25 -1.82
N ARG A 116 0.20 -23.38 -1.14
CA ARG A 116 -1.15 -23.77 -0.72
C ARG A 116 -1.73 -22.73 0.25
N PRO A 117 -3.04 -22.49 0.25
CA PRO A 117 -3.66 -21.61 1.23
C PRO A 117 -3.35 -22.08 2.66
N TYR A 118 -2.86 -21.16 3.49
CA TYR A 118 -2.51 -21.40 4.88
C TYR A 118 -3.27 -20.41 5.76
N ARG A 119 -3.95 -20.92 6.78
CA ARG A 119 -4.56 -20.07 7.81
C ARG A 119 -3.51 -19.78 8.87
N SER A 120 -2.91 -18.60 8.77
CA SER A 120 -1.87 -18.18 9.70
C SER A 120 -2.47 -17.78 11.05
N PRO A 121 -1.86 -18.21 12.19
CA PRO A 121 -2.24 -17.72 13.51
C PRO A 121 -1.74 -16.28 13.76
N THR A 122 -0.79 -15.82 12.95
CA THR A 122 -0.26 -14.46 12.93
C THR A 122 -0.83 -13.70 11.74
N TYR A 123 -0.89 -12.37 11.86
CA TYR A 123 -1.37 -11.49 10.79
C TYR A 123 -0.24 -10.61 10.29
N GLY A 124 -0.38 -10.17 9.05
CA GLY A 124 0.55 -9.29 8.37
C GLY A 124 -0.01 -8.89 7.01
N THR A 125 0.22 -7.65 6.64
CA THR A 125 -0.11 -7.17 5.31
C THR A 125 0.91 -6.14 4.87
N ILE A 126 1.23 -6.14 3.58
CA ILE A 126 1.91 -5.05 2.90
C ILE A 126 0.84 -4.25 2.15
N ASN A 127 0.53 -3.06 2.67
CA ASN A 127 -0.36 -2.13 1.99
C ASN A 127 0.44 -0.99 1.38
N ILE A 128 0.24 -0.73 0.09
CA ILE A 128 1.00 0.24 -0.69
C ILE A 128 0.04 1.26 -1.28
N LEU A 129 0.33 2.55 -1.08
CA LEU A 129 -0.21 3.62 -1.90
C LEU A 129 0.91 4.15 -2.78
N VAL A 130 0.67 4.22 -4.09
CA VAL A 130 1.49 4.99 -5.01
C VAL A 130 0.66 6.13 -5.56
N GLN A 131 1.15 7.36 -5.41
CA GLN A 131 0.59 8.55 -6.01
C GLN A 131 1.50 9.06 -7.13
N SER A 132 0.93 9.22 -8.32
CA SER A 132 1.60 9.80 -9.48
C SER A 132 1.23 11.26 -9.65
N SER A 133 2.17 12.13 -10.04
CA SER A 133 1.85 13.48 -10.53
C SER A 133 1.28 13.48 -11.95
N ILE A 134 1.51 12.39 -12.70
CA ILE A 134 1.06 12.24 -14.08
C ILE A 134 -0.34 11.63 -14.10
N PRO A 135 -1.33 12.27 -14.76
CA PRO A 135 -2.66 11.69 -14.97
C PRO A 135 -2.57 10.41 -15.80
N MET A 136 -3.28 9.35 -15.39
CA MET A 136 -3.26 8.06 -16.08
C MET A 136 -4.67 7.52 -16.31
N ASN A 137 -4.90 6.91 -17.48
CA ASN A 137 -6.15 6.20 -17.73
C ASN A 137 -6.13 4.82 -17.05
N LEU A 138 -7.25 4.11 -17.12
CA LEU A 138 -7.37 2.77 -16.51
C LEU A 138 -6.32 1.78 -17.03
N LYS A 139 -5.97 1.82 -18.33
CA LYS A 139 -4.99 0.89 -18.93
C LYS A 139 -3.59 1.12 -18.36
N ALA A 140 -3.14 2.38 -18.34
CA ALA A 140 -1.88 2.77 -17.73
C ALA A 140 -1.86 2.44 -16.24
N SER A 141 -2.97 2.64 -15.54
CA SER A 141 -3.03 2.35 -14.10
C SER A 141 -2.98 0.85 -13.79
N ILE A 142 -3.53 0.00 -14.66
CA ILE A 142 -3.35 -1.46 -14.58
C ILE A 142 -1.88 -1.83 -14.76
N GLU A 143 -1.18 -1.23 -15.73
CA GLU A 143 0.27 -1.40 -15.88
C GLU A 143 1.02 -0.97 -14.61
N ALA A 144 0.66 0.20 -14.04
CA ALA A 144 1.26 0.68 -12.79
C ALA A 144 1.08 -0.33 -11.66
N VAL A 145 -0.14 -0.82 -11.41
CA VAL A 145 -0.40 -1.84 -10.38
C VAL A 145 0.44 -3.10 -10.59
N SER A 146 0.62 -3.54 -11.83
CA SER A 146 1.50 -4.68 -12.14
C SER A 146 2.96 -4.41 -11.77
N LEU A 147 3.47 -3.20 -12.04
CA LEU A 147 4.84 -2.81 -11.66
C LEU A 147 5.00 -2.70 -10.14
N ILE A 148 4.00 -2.17 -9.44
CA ILE A 148 4.01 -2.06 -7.97
C ILE A 148 4.06 -3.47 -7.34
N ALA A 149 3.24 -4.41 -7.84
CA ALA A 149 3.23 -5.78 -7.35
C ALA A 149 4.57 -6.49 -7.59
N GLU A 150 5.19 -6.29 -8.76
CA GLU A 150 6.51 -6.82 -9.09
C GLU A 150 7.60 -6.23 -8.16
N ALA A 151 7.65 -4.91 -8.00
CA ALA A 151 8.62 -4.24 -7.15
C ALA A 151 8.50 -4.66 -5.67
N ARG A 152 7.27 -4.76 -5.14
CA ARG A 152 7.02 -5.33 -3.81
C ARG A 152 7.57 -6.74 -3.70
N SER A 153 7.24 -7.61 -4.65
CA SER A 153 7.70 -9.00 -4.60
C SER A 153 9.21 -9.12 -4.68
N LEU A 154 9.87 -8.29 -5.49
CA LEU A 154 11.32 -8.26 -5.57
C LEU A 154 11.94 -7.89 -4.21
N ALA A 155 11.48 -6.81 -3.58
CA ALA A 155 11.97 -6.38 -2.28
C ALA A 155 11.78 -7.46 -1.19
N VAL A 156 10.61 -8.10 -1.15
CA VAL A 156 10.32 -9.18 -0.18
C VAL A 156 11.20 -10.42 -0.44
N LEU A 157 11.36 -10.80 -1.70
CA LEU A 157 12.16 -11.95 -2.10
C LEU A 157 13.63 -11.76 -1.74
N GLU A 158 14.18 -10.57 -2.02
CA GLU A 158 15.57 -10.22 -1.69
C GLU A 158 15.81 -10.08 -0.18
N ALA A 159 14.78 -9.76 0.59
CA ALA A 159 14.83 -9.80 2.05
C ALA A 159 14.96 -11.22 2.63
N LYS A 160 14.80 -12.27 1.80
CA LYS A 160 14.98 -13.70 2.14
C LYS A 160 14.14 -14.15 3.33
N ILE A 161 12.93 -13.61 3.47
CA ILE A 161 11.99 -14.00 4.53
C ILE A 161 11.34 -15.33 4.14
N PRO A 162 11.44 -16.39 4.97
CA PRO A 162 10.82 -17.68 4.68
C PRO A 162 9.30 -17.55 4.51
N SER A 163 8.72 -18.38 3.64
CA SER A 163 7.27 -18.59 3.63
C SER A 163 6.84 -19.39 4.86
N ASN A 164 5.71 -19.02 5.45
CA ASN A 164 5.09 -19.79 6.53
C ASN A 164 4.47 -21.12 6.05
N THR A 165 4.34 -21.32 4.73
CA THR A 165 3.70 -22.50 4.14
C THR A 165 4.67 -23.45 3.46
N SER A 166 5.77 -22.93 2.91
CA SER A 166 6.72 -23.71 2.13
C SER A 166 8.16 -23.36 2.50
N LYS A 167 9.12 -24.16 2.01
CA LYS A 167 10.56 -23.89 2.21
C LYS A 167 11.12 -22.79 1.28
N LYS A 168 10.26 -22.09 0.54
CA LYS A 168 10.65 -21.00 -0.37
C LYS A 168 10.76 -19.68 0.39
N PHE A 169 11.37 -18.69 -0.23
CA PHE A 169 11.24 -17.30 0.21
C PHE A 169 9.88 -16.74 -0.19
N SER A 170 9.35 -15.88 0.67
CA SER A 170 8.08 -15.19 0.45
C SER A 170 8.16 -14.14 -0.65
N THR A 171 7.02 -13.79 -1.21
CA THR A 171 6.88 -12.76 -2.26
C THR A 171 5.90 -11.65 -1.86
N GLY A 172 5.36 -11.72 -0.64
CA GLY A 172 4.34 -10.85 -0.07
C GLY A 172 3.66 -11.53 1.12
N THR A 173 2.45 -11.09 1.45
CA THR A 173 1.56 -11.80 2.40
C THR A 173 0.26 -12.27 1.74
N GLY A 174 -0.60 -12.94 2.52
CA GLY A 174 -1.90 -13.39 2.04
C GLY A 174 -2.95 -12.30 1.85
N THR A 175 -2.70 -11.08 2.32
CA THR A 175 -3.71 -9.98 2.36
C THR A 175 -3.13 -8.63 1.95
N ASP A 176 -2.04 -8.62 1.18
CA ASP A 176 -1.45 -7.39 0.64
C ASP A 176 -2.47 -6.58 -0.16
N CYS A 177 -2.37 -5.26 -0.13
CA CYS A 177 -3.21 -4.37 -0.94
C CYS A 177 -2.41 -3.26 -1.62
N ILE A 178 -2.76 -2.96 -2.88
CA ILE A 178 -2.18 -1.85 -3.64
C ILE A 178 -3.29 -0.86 -3.97
N ALA A 179 -3.02 0.42 -3.74
CA ALA A 179 -3.77 1.55 -4.25
C ALA A 179 -2.85 2.40 -5.15
N PHE A 180 -3.21 2.56 -6.42
CA PHE A 180 -2.53 3.45 -7.34
C PHE A 180 -3.40 4.67 -7.63
N ALA A 181 -2.95 5.85 -7.22
CA ALA A 181 -3.62 7.11 -7.39
C ALA A 181 -2.96 7.95 -8.49
N SER A 182 -3.75 8.45 -9.43
CA SER A 182 -3.31 9.46 -10.40
C SER A 182 -4.38 10.53 -10.61
N PRO A 183 -4.01 11.78 -10.92
CA PRO A 183 -4.98 12.83 -11.17
C PRO A 183 -5.89 12.51 -12.36
N ASP A 184 -7.06 13.14 -12.41
CA ASP A 184 -8.09 12.88 -13.44
C ASP A 184 -8.19 13.97 -14.53
N PHE A 185 -7.12 14.74 -14.74
CA PHE A 185 -7.11 15.82 -15.73
C PHE A 185 -6.26 15.51 -16.96
N SER A 186 -6.42 16.29 -18.03
CA SER A 186 -5.64 16.13 -19.27
C SER A 186 -4.34 16.93 -19.24
N PRO A 187 -3.28 16.47 -19.94
CA PRO A 187 -3.22 15.25 -20.77
C PRO A 187 -3.08 13.96 -19.94
N ILE A 188 -3.67 12.87 -20.44
CA ILE A 188 -3.69 11.56 -19.76
C ILE A 188 -2.71 10.59 -20.45
N ALA A 189 -1.79 10.01 -19.68
CA ALA A 189 -0.91 8.96 -20.15
C ALA A 189 -1.68 7.65 -20.40
N SER A 190 -1.38 7.00 -21.52
CA SER A 190 -2.01 5.72 -21.90
C SER A 190 -1.18 4.49 -21.57
N TYR A 191 0.09 4.67 -21.20
CA TYR A 191 1.03 3.60 -20.87
C TYR A 191 1.99 4.07 -19.77
N THR A 192 2.46 3.14 -18.95
CA THR A 192 3.46 3.37 -17.91
C THR A 192 4.35 2.14 -17.68
N GLY A 193 4.62 1.34 -18.73
CA GLY A 193 5.51 0.19 -18.66
C GLY A 193 6.98 0.55 -18.35
N LYS A 194 7.82 -0.48 -18.18
CA LYS A 194 9.23 -0.33 -17.70
C LYS A 194 10.15 0.52 -18.59
N HIS A 195 9.76 0.77 -19.84
CA HIS A 195 10.50 1.65 -20.76
C HIS A 195 10.10 3.13 -20.63
N THR A 196 9.11 3.46 -19.79
CA THR A 196 8.72 4.84 -19.52
C THR A 196 9.39 5.33 -18.23
N LEU A 197 9.60 6.65 -18.15
CA LEU A 197 10.10 7.28 -16.92
C LEU A 197 9.16 7.04 -15.74
N SER A 198 7.84 7.14 -15.95
CA SER A 198 6.86 6.87 -14.91
C SER A 198 6.92 5.42 -14.41
N GLY A 199 7.09 4.44 -15.29
CA GLY A 199 7.24 3.03 -14.90
C GLY A 199 8.53 2.77 -14.14
N HIS A 200 9.64 3.40 -14.55
CA HIS A 200 10.90 3.37 -13.81
C HIS A 200 10.75 3.93 -12.38
N LEU A 201 10.18 5.13 -12.25
CA LEU A 201 10.02 5.80 -10.96
C LEU A 201 9.05 5.04 -10.04
N ILE A 202 7.95 4.50 -10.57
CA ILE A 202 7.01 3.66 -9.81
C ILE A 202 7.72 2.42 -9.27
N GLY A 203 8.42 1.67 -10.13
CA GLY A 203 9.13 0.46 -9.71
C GLY A 203 10.18 0.77 -8.64
N LYS A 204 10.97 1.83 -8.85
CA LYS A 204 12.02 2.24 -7.92
C LYS A 204 11.47 2.72 -6.58
N SER A 205 10.47 3.62 -6.58
CA SER A 205 9.93 4.17 -5.34
C SER A 205 9.27 3.10 -4.48
N VAL A 206 8.60 2.13 -5.12
CA VAL A 206 7.99 0.99 -4.42
C VAL A 206 9.05 0.06 -3.86
N TYR A 207 10.05 -0.32 -4.64
CA TYR A 207 11.13 -1.17 -4.16
C TYR A 207 11.85 -0.54 -2.96
N ASP A 208 12.22 0.74 -3.06
CA ASP A 208 12.92 1.47 -2.01
C ASP A 208 12.04 1.56 -0.74
N SER A 209 10.76 1.94 -0.89
CA SER A 209 9.85 2.11 0.26
C SER A 209 9.48 0.76 0.90
N VAL A 210 9.23 -0.30 0.13
CA VAL A 210 8.97 -1.64 0.68
C VAL A 210 10.21 -2.16 1.40
N SER A 211 11.41 -2.01 0.83
CA SER A 211 12.67 -2.43 1.47
C SER A 211 12.87 -1.72 2.81
N GLN A 212 12.63 -0.40 2.87
CA GLN A 212 12.69 0.35 4.12
C GLN A 212 11.63 -0.12 5.13
N GLY A 213 10.41 -0.38 4.68
CA GLY A 213 9.33 -0.88 5.53
C GLY A 213 9.62 -2.28 6.11
N ILE A 214 10.29 -3.14 5.33
CA ILE A 214 10.77 -4.44 5.79
C ILE A 214 11.80 -4.25 6.92
N GLU A 215 12.78 -3.36 6.75
CA GLU A 215 13.77 -3.10 7.81
C GLU A 215 13.14 -2.48 9.06
N ASN A 216 12.16 -1.59 8.91
CA ASN A 216 11.39 -1.06 10.04
C ASN A 216 10.68 -2.19 10.80
N TRP A 217 10.05 -3.12 10.08
CA TRP A 217 9.36 -4.28 10.66
C TRP A 217 10.34 -5.22 11.39
N LYS A 218 11.49 -5.55 10.78
CA LYS A 218 12.53 -6.37 11.43
C LYS A 218 13.06 -5.72 12.72
N ASN A 219 13.29 -4.41 12.69
CA ASN A 219 13.78 -3.68 13.85
C ASN A 219 12.75 -3.61 14.97
N ALA A 220 11.46 -3.46 14.65
CA ALA A 220 10.39 -3.53 15.63
C ALA A 220 10.34 -4.91 16.31
N LYS A 221 10.45 -6.00 15.53
CA LYS A 221 10.49 -7.38 16.04
C LYS A 221 11.67 -7.63 16.98
N ARG A 222 12.87 -7.18 16.61
CA ARG A 222 14.07 -7.26 17.46
C ARG A 222 13.89 -6.55 18.81
N LYS A 223 13.27 -5.36 18.82
CA LYS A 223 12.98 -4.61 20.06
C LYS A 223 11.99 -5.35 20.98
N MET A 224 11.09 -6.15 20.40
CA MET A 224 10.11 -6.94 21.15
C MET A 224 10.65 -8.30 21.62
N GLY A 225 11.89 -8.66 21.25
CA GLY A 225 12.49 -9.96 21.60
C GLY A 225 12.06 -11.13 20.71
N ASP A 226 11.32 -10.86 19.64
CA ASP A 226 10.94 -11.84 18.64
C ASP A 226 12.08 -11.99 17.62
N PHE A 227 12.80 -13.11 17.66
CA PHE A 227 13.80 -13.44 16.62
C PHE A 227 13.10 -14.01 15.38
N LEU A 228 13.55 -13.56 14.20
CA LEU A 228 13.07 -13.99 12.88
C LEU A 228 13.53 -15.41 12.52
#